data_AF-A0AAD8Q0X0-F1
#
_entry.id   AF-A0AAD8Q0X0-F1
#
_cell.length_a   1.000
_cell.length_b   1.000
_cell.length_c   1.000
_cell.angle_alpha   90.00
_cell.angle_beta   90.00
_cell.angle_gamma   90.00
#
_symmetry.space_group_name_H-M   'P 1'
#
loop_
_entity.id
_entity.type
_entity.pdbx_description
1 polymer ?
#
loop_
_entity_poly.entity_id
_entity_poly.type
_entity_poly.pdbx_seq_one_letter_code
_entity_poly.pdbx_strand_id
1 'polypeptide(L)'
;MDCSDLVLSHSDMGPYNVIVNLVQTNNVSVGVIAWEMAGYVPRHWVRTKFRVSSALGFGFPGYANERHSERVNRRRRVQQKLEQESFPDVADAYITRYEDSKRHGEQKGPEDSSS
;
A
#
# COMPACT_ATOMS: atom_id res chain seq x y z
N MET A 1 -14.61 2.57 8.96
CA MET A 1 -14.04 3.37 7.86
C MET A 1 -15.20 4.12 7.24
N ASP A 2 -15.08 5.43 7.06
CA ASP A 2 -16.12 6.24 6.42
C ASP A 2 -16.06 6.07 4.90
N CYS A 3 -17.20 5.74 4.27
CA CYS A 3 -17.32 5.48 2.83
C CYS A 3 -18.07 6.60 2.08
N SER A 4 -18.35 7.73 2.73
CA SER A 4 -19.05 8.87 2.10
C SER A 4 -18.17 9.65 1.10
N ASP A 5 -16.84 9.52 1.19
CA ASP A 5 -15.85 10.15 0.31
C ASP A 5 -14.95 9.09 -0.34
N LEU A 6 -15.26 8.77 -1.59
CA LEU A 6 -14.56 7.78 -2.39
C LEU A 6 -13.65 8.44 -3.43
N VAL A 7 -12.44 7.94 -3.56
CA VAL A 7 -11.45 8.39 -4.54
C VAL A 7 -10.97 7.22 -5.39
N LEU A 8 -10.70 7.47 -6.67
CA LEU A 8 -10.05 6.49 -7.53
C LEU A 8 -8.61 6.28 -7.01
N SER A 9 -8.29 5.06 -6.62
CA SER A 9 -6.96 4.67 -6.18
C SER A 9 -6.45 3.52 -7.03
N HIS A 10 -5.19 3.62 -7.47
CA HIS A 10 -4.47 2.54 -8.14
C HIS A 10 -4.39 1.27 -7.30
N SER A 11 -4.33 1.44 -5.97
CA SER A 11 -4.30 0.33 -5.00
C SER A 11 -3.08 -0.61 -5.08
N ASP A 12 -2.27 -0.59 -6.14
CA ASP A 12 -0.99 -1.30 -6.21
C ASP A 12 0.17 -0.39 -6.64
N MET A 13 0.33 0.77 -5.99
CA MET A 13 1.28 1.80 -6.43
C MET A 13 2.73 1.51 -5.96
N GLY A 14 3.28 0.38 -6.40
CA GLY A 14 4.70 0.04 -6.29
C GLY A 14 5.57 0.78 -7.31
N PRO A 15 6.89 0.89 -7.11
CA PRO A 15 7.76 1.56 -8.06
C PRO A 15 7.92 0.82 -9.41
N TYR A 16 7.65 -0.49 -9.49
CA TYR A 16 7.58 -1.20 -10.78
C TYR A 16 6.38 -0.77 -11.64
N ASN A 17 5.35 -0.17 -11.04
CA ASN A 17 4.14 0.28 -11.73
C ASN A 17 4.23 1.75 -12.16
N VAL A 18 5.41 2.36 -12.05
CA VAL A 18 5.70 3.74 -12.47
C VAL A 18 6.81 3.72 -13.51
N ILE A 19 6.50 4.18 -14.72
CA ILE A 19 7.45 4.33 -15.82
C ILE A 19 7.82 5.80 -15.93
N VAL A 20 9.12 6.12 -15.92
CA VAL A 20 9.61 7.49 -16.10
C VAL A 20 10.36 7.56 -17.43
N ASN A 21 9.90 8.41 -18.34
CA ASN A 21 10.64 8.69 -19.58
C ASN A 21 11.72 9.73 -19.31
N LEU A 22 12.98 9.32 -19.41
CA LEU A 22 14.16 10.17 -19.20
C LEU A 22 14.75 10.71 -20.52
N VAL A 23 14.20 10.31 -21.67
CA VAL A 23 14.79 10.59 -23.00
C VAL A 23 14.52 12.02 -23.46
N GLN A 24 13.48 12.70 -22.93
CA GLN A 24 13.23 14.11 -23.21
C GLN A 24 13.85 14.99 -22.12
N THR A 25 15.00 15.59 -22.43
CA THR A 25 15.77 16.49 -21.55
C THR A 25 14.97 17.70 -21.05
N ASN A 26 13.85 18.03 -21.69
CA ASN A 26 13.01 19.18 -21.34
C ASN A 26 11.60 18.82 -20.83
N ASN A 27 11.21 17.54 -20.81
CA ASN A 27 9.90 17.09 -20.33
C ASN A 27 9.99 15.71 -19.69
N VAL A 28 9.99 15.66 -18.37
CA VAL A 28 9.82 14.40 -17.64
C VAL A 28 8.37 13.96 -17.80
N SER A 29 8.13 12.83 -18.47
CA SER A 29 6.81 12.19 -18.51
C SER A 29 6.77 10.94 -17.64
N VAL A 30 5.64 10.74 -16.96
CA VAL A 30 5.41 9.63 -16.03
C VAL A 30 4.18 8.85 -16.48
N GLY A 31 4.34 7.55 -16.67
CA GLY A 31 3.26 6.60 -16.92
C GLY A 31 2.98 5.73 -15.70
N VAL A 32 1.71 5.41 -15.46
CA VAL A 32 1.27 4.48 -14.40
C VAL A 32 0.57 3.29 -15.06
N ILE A 33 1.03 2.09 -14.74
CA ILE A 33 0.56 0.81 -15.32
C ILE A 33 0.04 -0.13 -14.22
N ALA A 34 -0.52 -1.28 -14.62
CA ALA A 34 -1.02 -2.33 -13.70
C ALA A 34 -2.24 -1.90 -12.85
N TRP A 35 -3.29 -1.44 -13.55
CA TRP A 35 -4.53 -0.94 -12.94
C TRP A 35 -5.52 -2.03 -12.48
N GLU A 36 -5.15 -3.31 -12.50
CA GLU A 36 -6.06 -4.43 -12.15
C GLU A 36 -6.58 -4.38 -10.72
N MET A 37 -5.83 -3.75 -9.81
CA MET A 37 -6.24 -3.55 -8.41
C MET A 37 -6.92 -2.21 -8.17
N ALA A 38 -7.10 -1.39 -9.20
CA ALA A 38 -7.63 -0.05 -9.07
C ALA A 38 -9.14 -0.05 -8.78
N GLY A 39 -9.59 0.97 -8.06
CA GLY A 39 -11.01 1.13 -7.77
C GLY A 39 -11.30 2.37 -6.92
N TYR A 40 -12.57 2.67 -6.77
CA TYR A 40 -13.03 3.69 -5.83
C TYR A 40 -12.94 3.15 -4.41
N VAL A 41 -12.16 3.83 -3.57
CA VAL A 41 -11.91 3.45 -2.18
C VAL A 41 -12.16 4.65 -1.28
N PRO A 42 -12.51 4.43 0.01
CA PRO A 42 -12.52 5.50 1.00
C PRO A 42 -11.23 6.31 0.97
N ARG A 43 -11.29 7.64 1.05
CA ARG A 43 -10.08 8.49 1.08
C ARG A 43 -9.06 8.03 2.11
N HIS A 44 -9.54 7.64 3.29
CA HIS A 44 -8.75 7.06 4.39
C HIS A 44 -7.93 5.83 3.98
N TRP A 45 -8.43 5.05 3.02
CA TRP A 45 -7.77 3.82 2.57
C TRP A 45 -6.48 4.09 1.80
N VAL A 46 -6.39 5.20 1.07
CA VAL A 46 -5.23 5.50 0.21
C VAL A 46 -3.94 5.52 1.03
N ARG A 47 -3.87 6.32 2.10
CA ARG A 47 -2.69 6.38 2.99
C ARG A 47 -2.57 5.11 3.86
N THR A 48 -3.70 4.57 4.34
CA THR A 48 -3.72 3.33 5.13
C THR A 48 -3.02 2.18 4.39
N LYS A 49 -3.29 2.01 3.09
CA LYS A 49 -2.71 0.92 2.29
C LYS A 49 -1.19 0.96 2.24
N PHE A 50 -0.58 2.15 2.17
CA PHE A 50 0.89 2.31 2.22
C PHE A 50 1.49 1.95 3.59
N ARG A 51 0.72 2.07 4.67
CA ARG A 51 1.14 1.68 6.03
C ARG A 51 1.04 0.17 6.24
N VAL A 52 -0.05 -0.46 5.82
CA VAL A 52 -0.37 -1.84 6.21
C VAL A 52 0.00 -2.90 5.17
N SER A 53 0.05 -2.56 3.87
CA SER A 53 0.35 -3.54 2.82
C SER A 53 1.85 -3.77 2.70
N SER A 54 2.31 -5.02 2.82
CA SER A 54 3.71 -5.40 2.55
C SER A 54 4.04 -5.37 1.06
N ALA A 55 3.06 -5.58 0.17
CA ALA A 55 3.22 -5.59 -1.29
C ALA A 55 3.78 -4.27 -1.84
N LEU A 56 3.54 -3.15 -1.17
CA LEU A 56 4.12 -1.84 -1.51
C LEU A 56 5.58 -1.69 -1.02
N GLY A 57 6.21 -2.78 -0.59
CA GLY A 57 7.48 -2.84 0.13
C GLY A 57 8.49 -3.54 -0.73
N PHE A 58 9.47 -2.79 -1.20
CA PHE A 58 10.09 -3.16 -2.46
C PHE A 58 11.56 -3.50 -2.31
N GLY A 59 11.96 -4.77 -2.46
CA GLY A 59 13.38 -5.10 -2.55
C GLY A 59 13.84 -4.98 -4.00
N PHE A 60 14.81 -4.12 -4.30
CA PHE A 60 15.52 -4.23 -5.58
C PHE A 60 16.48 -5.42 -5.48
N PRO A 61 16.31 -6.49 -6.29
CA PRO A 61 17.28 -7.56 -6.31
C PRO A 61 18.62 -7.02 -6.82
N GLY A 62 19.71 -7.30 -6.08
CA GLY A 62 21.09 -6.97 -6.49
C GLY A 62 21.85 -5.93 -5.66
N TYR A 63 21.19 -5.19 -4.76
CA TYR A 63 21.86 -4.17 -3.91
C TYR A 63 21.31 -4.21 -2.48
N ALA A 64 21.69 -5.24 -1.72
CA ALA A 64 21.10 -5.55 -0.42
C ALA A 64 21.38 -4.50 0.68
N ASN A 65 22.45 -3.72 0.53
CA ASN A 65 23.00 -2.93 1.65
C ASN A 65 22.73 -1.42 1.49
N GLU A 66 22.82 -0.90 0.27
CA GLU A 66 22.72 0.55 0.01
C GLU A 66 21.28 1.05 -0.16
N ARG A 67 20.31 0.15 -0.41
CA ARG A 67 18.94 0.51 -0.81
C ARG A 67 17.86 0.32 0.26
N HIS A 68 18.18 -0.24 1.43
CA HIS A 68 17.18 -0.39 2.51
C HIS A 68 16.70 0.98 3.02
N SER A 69 17.62 1.91 3.20
CA SER A 69 17.31 3.31 3.55
C SER A 69 16.41 3.94 2.48
N GLU A 70 16.70 3.77 1.19
CA GLU A 70 15.89 4.31 0.09
C GLU A 70 14.46 3.73 0.05
N ARG A 71 14.29 2.45 0.39
CA ARG A 71 12.97 1.78 0.48
C ARG A 71 12.11 2.36 1.59
N VAL A 72 12.67 2.41 2.81
CA VAL A 72 12.01 2.99 3.98
C VAL A 72 11.73 4.47 3.73
N ASN A 73 12.68 5.17 3.11
CA ASN A 73 12.54 6.57 2.72
C ASN A 73 11.42 6.77 1.70
N ARG A 74 11.23 5.90 0.70
CA ARG A 74 10.13 6.04 -0.27
C ARG A 74 8.77 5.94 0.44
N ARG A 75 8.54 4.87 1.20
CA ARG A 75 7.25 4.69 1.90
C ARG A 75 6.98 5.85 2.85
N ARG A 76 7.99 6.29 3.60
CA ARG A 76 7.90 7.47 4.46
C ARG A 76 7.54 8.72 3.68
N ARG A 77 8.23 9.01 2.56
CA ARG A 77 7.95 10.19 1.72
C ARG A 77 6.55 10.17 1.13
N VAL A 78 6.09 9.02 0.64
CA VAL A 78 4.71 8.89 0.12
C VAL A 78 3.69 9.15 1.22
N GLN A 79 3.88 8.58 2.41
CA GLN A 79 2.99 8.84 3.54
C GLN A 79 2.98 10.31 3.96
N GLN A 80 4.15 10.95 4.06
CA GLN A 80 4.26 12.38 4.38
C GLN A 80 3.58 13.25 3.34
N LYS A 81 3.72 12.93 2.05
CA LYS A 81 3.05 13.67 0.99
C LYS A 81 1.54 13.48 1.04
N LEU A 82 1.06 12.26 1.24
CA LEU A 82 -0.37 12.00 1.41
C LEU A 82 -0.96 12.72 2.62
N GLU A 83 -0.22 12.78 3.73
CA GLU A 83 -0.60 13.58 4.89
C GLU A 83 -0.75 15.07 4.57
N GLN A 84 0.20 15.65 3.83
CA GLN A 84 0.15 17.05 3.38
C GLN A 84 -1.03 17.31 2.43
N GLU A 85 -1.40 16.34 1.61
CA GLU A 85 -2.56 16.39 0.71
C GLU A 85 -3.88 16.04 1.41
N SER A 86 -3.92 16.05 2.74
CA SER A 86 -5.12 15.77 3.55
C SER A 86 -5.72 14.38 3.33
N PHE A 87 -4.88 13.37 3.08
CA PHE A 87 -5.29 11.97 3.13
C PHE A 87 -5.08 11.42 4.55
N PRO A 88 -6.16 11.25 5.35
CA PRO A 88 -6.07 10.59 6.64
C PRO A 88 -5.75 9.10 6.49
N ASP A 89 -5.40 8.44 7.60
CA ASP A 89 -5.27 6.98 7.64
C ASP A 89 -5.92 6.40 8.91
N VAL A 90 -6.26 5.12 8.83
CA VAL A 90 -6.85 4.33 9.93
C VAL A 90 -6.03 3.05 10.15
N ALA A 91 -4.71 3.13 9.94
CA ALA A 91 -3.85 1.95 9.96
C ALA A 91 -3.86 1.24 11.31
N ASP A 92 -3.87 1.97 12.42
CA ASP A 92 -3.85 1.39 13.76
C ASP A 92 -5.12 0.57 14.01
N ALA A 93 -6.29 1.15 13.71
CA ALA A 93 -7.58 0.45 13.81
C ALA A 93 -7.66 -0.77 12.88
N TYR A 94 -7.07 -0.69 11.68
CA TYR A 94 -6.97 -1.82 10.77
C TYR A 94 -6.11 -2.95 11.34
N ILE A 95 -4.92 -2.63 11.89
CA ILE A 95 -3.99 -3.60 12.47
C ILE A 95 -4.62 -4.29 13.66
N THR A 96 -5.22 -3.54 14.60
CA THR A 96 -5.93 -4.11 15.75
C THR A 96 -7.00 -5.11 15.28
N ARG A 97 -7.85 -4.71 14.32
CA ARG A 97 -8.89 -5.61 13.79
C ARG A 97 -8.30 -6.83 13.08
N TYR A 98 -7.20 -6.67 12.35
CA TYR A 98 -6.54 -7.77 11.67
C TYR A 98 -5.98 -8.78 12.68
N GLU A 99 -5.30 -8.33 13.73
CA GLU A 99 -4.77 -9.18 14.80
C GLU A 99 -5.89 -9.91 15.56
N ASP A 100 -6.98 -9.23 15.90
CA ASP A 100 -8.15 -9.85 16.53
C ASP A 100 -8.76 -10.94 15.64
N SER A 101 -8.83 -10.71 14.32
CA SER A 101 -9.35 -11.69 13.38
C SER A 101 -8.49 -12.97 13.30
N LYS A 102 -7.19 -12.86 13.55
CA LYS A 102 -6.28 -14.02 13.59
C LYS A 102 -6.53 -14.86 14.84
N ARG A 103 -6.65 -14.23 16.00
CA ARG A 103 -6.91 -14.90 17.29
C ARG A 103 -8.21 -15.70 17.28
N HIS A 104 -9.27 -15.15 16.67
CA HIS A 104 -10.56 -15.85 16.56
C HIS A 104 -10.62 -16.87 15.41
N GLY A 105 -9.75 -16.76 14.40
CA GLY A 105 -9.61 -17.75 13.34
C GLY A 105 -8.85 -19.01 13.79
N GLU A 106 -7.88 -18.86 14.69
CA GLU A 106 -7.08 -19.97 15.25
C GLU A 106 -7.87 -20.85 16.23
N GLN A 107 -8.96 -20.35 16.82
CA GLN A 107 -9.84 -21.13 17.70
C GLN A 107 -10.80 -22.09 16.95
N LYS A 108 -10.75 -22.16 15.61
CA LYS A 108 -11.71 -22.92 14.77
C LYS A 108 -11.13 -24.12 14.02
N GLY A 109 -10.15 -24.85 14.56
CA GLY A 109 -9.83 -26.19 14.02
C GLY A 109 -9.01 -27.10 14.94
N PRO A 110 -9.04 -28.44 14.78
CA PRO A 110 -9.98 -29.30 14.04
C PRO A 110 -10.79 -30.20 15.00
N GLU A 111 -12.11 -29.98 15.13
CA GLU A 111 -13.00 -30.98 15.78
C GLU A 111 -14.04 -31.58 14.82
N ASP A 112 -14.03 -31.22 13.53
CA ASP A 112 -14.95 -31.77 12.54
C ASP A 112 -14.26 -32.79 11.61
N SER A 113 -13.70 -33.85 12.19
CA SER A 113 -13.44 -35.09 11.46
C SER A 113 -13.83 -36.28 12.34
N SER A 114 -15.13 -36.52 12.42
CA SER A 114 -15.72 -37.81 12.75
C SER A 114 -16.89 -38.06 11.79
N SER A 115 -16.65 -38.93 10.82
CA SER A 115 -17.67 -39.67 10.06
C SER A 115 -17.09 -41.04 9.75
#